data_AF-A0A1G7FDS8-F1
#
_entry.id   AF-A0A1G7FDS8-F1
#
_cell.length_a   1.000
_cell.length_b   1.000
_cell.length_c   1.000
_cell.angle_alpha   90.00
_cell.angle_beta   90.00
_cell.angle_gamma   90.00
#
_symmetry.space_group_name_H-M   'P 1'
#
loop_
_entity.id
_entity.type
_entity.pdbx_description
1 polymer ?
#
loop_
_entity_poly.entity_id
_entity_poly.type
_entity_poly.pdbx_seq_one_letter_code
_entity_poly.pdbx_strand_id
1 'polypeptide(L)'
;MLHDAAWTLAEDIFGAARPARALYPLESAMDDLGRAARDIAFAETADVIALHRITVLRDMIEACRTEIARSQDPKVALELAAAIDGLGEELSSFEETLPLERAFRADQRDHAVARIEAAQSRLRTFIETVGMQPDLFDPALTREEAVELAMAALERSPAQIIAAARREAEARQAGAPIPMPEGSPFHFTQPEGWMAWLAARIAERVGRGMTASPSQG
;
A
#
# COMPACT_ATOMS: atom_id res chain seq x y z
N MET A 1 17.91 0.05 25.83
CA MET A 1 16.80 0.96 25.47
C MET A 1 17.41 2.31 25.12
N LEU A 2 17.84 2.46 23.87
CA LEU A 2 18.22 3.76 23.31
C LEU A 2 16.91 4.44 22.91
N HIS A 3 16.39 5.29 23.80
CA HIS A 3 15.48 6.34 23.37
C HIS A 3 16.33 7.24 22.48
N ASP A 4 16.15 7.08 21.17
CA ASP A 4 16.92 7.75 20.16
C ASP A 4 16.54 9.24 20.19
N ALA A 5 17.42 10.06 20.75
CA ALA A 5 17.20 11.47 21.01
C ALA A 5 16.79 12.26 19.75
N ALA A 6 17.14 11.75 18.56
CA ALA A 6 16.71 12.28 17.28
C ALA A 6 15.18 12.20 17.10
N TRP A 7 14.53 11.15 17.60
CA TRP A 7 13.08 10.98 17.52
C TRP A 7 12.34 11.92 18.48
N THR A 8 12.86 12.13 19.68
CA THR A 8 12.27 13.08 20.64
C THR A 8 12.40 14.52 20.15
N LEU A 9 13.54 14.88 19.54
CA LEU A 9 13.72 16.22 18.96
C LEU A 9 12.83 16.44 17.72
N ALA A 10 12.63 15.40 16.91
CA ALA A 10 11.68 15.45 15.80
C ALA A 10 10.24 15.64 16.31
N GLU A 11 9.86 14.95 17.39
CA GLU A 11 8.56 15.09 18.02
C GLU A 11 8.31 16.51 18.57
N ASP A 12 9.32 17.15 19.19
CA ASP A 12 9.20 18.53 19.71
C ASP A 12 9.05 19.57 18.58
N ILE A 13 9.76 19.39 17.46
CA ILE A 13 9.66 20.27 16.28
C ILE A 13 8.26 20.17 15.65
N PHE A 14 7.67 18.98 15.59
CA PHE A 14 6.34 18.75 15.01
C PHE A 14 5.18 19.01 15.98
N GLY A 15 5.37 18.76 17.27
CA GLY A 15 4.35 18.95 18.31
C GLY A 15 3.98 20.42 18.51
N ALA A 16 4.93 21.33 18.30
CA ALA A 16 4.69 22.78 18.37
C ALA A 16 4.03 23.36 17.10
N ALA A 17 4.06 22.64 15.97
CA ALA A 17 3.65 23.15 14.66
C ALA A 17 2.20 22.83 14.27
N ARG A 18 1.41 22.14 15.11
CA ARG A 18 0.11 21.59 14.70
C ARG A 18 -1.10 22.37 15.25
N PRO A 19 -1.58 23.44 14.60
CA PRO A 19 -3.00 23.74 14.62
C PRO A 19 -3.75 22.77 13.71
N ALA A 20 -5.00 22.48 14.04
CA ALA A 20 -5.95 21.75 13.20
C ALA A 20 -6.37 22.56 11.94
N ARG A 21 -5.39 23.02 11.15
CA ARG A 21 -5.60 23.72 9.87
C ARG A 21 -5.65 22.72 8.72
N ALA A 22 -6.39 23.08 7.67
CA ALA A 22 -6.41 22.35 6.40
C ALA A 22 -4.98 22.09 5.91
N LEU A 23 -4.74 20.89 5.35
CA LEU A 23 -3.43 20.53 4.81
C LEU A 23 -2.98 21.57 3.78
N TYR A 24 -1.70 21.90 3.82
CA TYR A 24 -1.05 22.65 2.76
C TYR A 24 -1.18 21.89 1.42
N PRO A 25 -1.20 22.59 0.27
CA PRO A 25 -1.38 21.98 -1.05
C PRO A 25 -0.46 20.80 -1.38
N LEU A 26 0.82 20.85 -1.01
CA LEU A 26 1.75 19.73 -1.21
C LEU A 26 1.30 18.50 -0.41
N GLU A 27 1.05 18.67 0.88
CA GLU A 27 0.64 17.66 1.85
C GLU A 27 -0.71 17.06 1.49
N SER A 28 -1.64 17.88 0.99
CA SER A 28 -2.92 17.43 0.46
C SER A 28 -2.74 16.55 -0.78
N ALA A 29 -1.83 16.90 -1.70
CA ALA A 29 -1.55 16.07 -2.86
C ALA A 29 -0.89 14.74 -2.46
N MET A 30 0.00 14.76 -1.47
CA MET A 30 0.63 13.58 -0.91
C MET A 30 -0.35 12.65 -0.19
N ASP A 31 -1.28 13.20 0.60
CA ASP A 31 -2.34 12.43 1.27
C ASP A 31 -3.30 11.80 0.26
N ASP A 32 -3.69 12.55 -0.78
CA ASP A 32 -4.53 12.03 -1.86
C ASP A 32 -3.87 10.85 -2.59
N LEU A 33 -2.59 10.98 -2.92
CA LEU A 33 -1.82 9.92 -3.57
C LEU A 33 -1.73 8.69 -2.67
N GLY A 34 -1.41 8.86 -1.39
CA GLY A 34 -1.36 7.75 -0.42
C GLY A 34 -2.72 7.08 -0.18
N ARG A 35 -3.83 7.83 -0.18
CA ARG A 35 -5.19 7.26 -0.11
C ARG A 35 -5.51 6.45 -1.35
N ALA A 36 -5.26 7.00 -2.54
CA ALA A 36 -5.55 6.31 -3.79
C ALA A 36 -4.67 5.04 -3.96
N ALA A 37 -3.41 5.08 -3.55
CA ALA A 37 -2.55 3.90 -3.54
C ALA A 37 -3.08 2.79 -2.60
N ARG A 38 -3.63 3.15 -1.43
CA ARG A 38 -4.30 2.20 -0.53
C ARG A 38 -5.56 1.61 -1.15
N ASP A 39 -6.35 2.42 -1.84
CA ASP A 39 -7.55 1.94 -2.55
C ASP A 39 -7.18 0.89 -3.62
N ILE A 40 -6.08 1.10 -4.35
CA ILE A 40 -5.51 0.11 -5.27
C ILE A 40 -5.09 -1.16 -4.51
N ALA A 41 -4.38 -1.03 -3.39
CA ALA A 41 -3.95 -2.17 -2.59
C ALA A 41 -5.15 -3.02 -2.10
N PHE A 42 -6.24 -2.38 -1.69
CA PHE A 42 -7.48 -3.07 -1.32
C PHE A 42 -8.11 -3.78 -2.52
N ALA A 43 -8.20 -3.12 -3.68
CA ALA A 43 -8.77 -3.71 -4.89
C ALA A 43 -7.97 -4.94 -5.35
N GLU A 44 -6.64 -4.84 -5.40
CA GLU A 44 -5.76 -5.95 -5.80
C GLU A 44 -5.78 -7.10 -4.80
N THR A 45 -5.80 -6.81 -3.50
CA THR A 45 -5.92 -7.84 -2.45
C THR A 45 -7.24 -8.60 -2.55
N ALA A 46 -8.35 -7.88 -2.79
CA ALA A 46 -9.66 -8.51 -2.96
C ALA A 46 -9.71 -9.43 -4.19
N ASP A 47 -9.13 -9.02 -5.32
CA ASP A 47 -9.06 -9.87 -6.53
C ASP A 47 -8.21 -11.13 -6.30
N VAL A 48 -7.07 -11.02 -5.61
CA VAL A 48 -6.25 -12.18 -5.23
C VAL A 48 -7.01 -13.16 -4.34
N ILE A 49 -7.70 -12.67 -3.30
CA ILE A 49 -8.48 -13.51 -2.39
C ILE A 49 -9.63 -14.20 -3.14
N ALA A 50 -10.33 -13.46 -4.01
CA ALA A 50 -11.46 -13.99 -4.80
C ALA A 50 -11.03 -15.08 -5.79
N LEU A 51 -9.83 -14.99 -6.36
CA LEU A 51 -9.28 -16.07 -7.18
C LEU A 51 -8.82 -17.25 -6.32
N HIS A 52 -8.17 -16.97 -5.19
CA HIS A 52 -7.66 -18.02 -4.31
C HIS A 52 -8.77 -18.89 -3.71
N ARG A 53 -9.91 -18.32 -3.29
CA ARG A 53 -11.04 -19.13 -2.77
C ARG A 53 -11.52 -20.18 -3.78
N ILE A 54 -11.56 -19.83 -5.07
CA ILE A 54 -11.94 -20.75 -6.15
C ILE A 54 -10.90 -21.85 -6.32
N THR A 55 -9.61 -21.49 -6.31
CA THR A 55 -8.52 -22.48 -6.35
C THR A 55 -8.61 -23.45 -5.17
N VAL A 56 -8.79 -22.95 -3.94
CA VAL A 56 -8.90 -23.80 -2.74
C VAL A 56 -10.09 -24.75 -2.82
N LEU A 57 -11.27 -24.29 -3.24
CA LEU A 57 -12.43 -25.18 -3.39
C LEU A 57 -12.19 -26.27 -4.43
N ARG A 58 -11.58 -25.93 -5.56
CA ARG A 58 -11.20 -26.92 -6.60
C ARG A 58 -10.21 -27.95 -6.05
N ASP A 59 -9.20 -27.50 -5.31
CA ASP A 59 -8.20 -28.38 -4.69
C ASP A 59 -8.84 -29.30 -3.63
N MET A 60 -9.77 -28.79 -2.82
CA MET A 60 -10.51 -29.58 -1.83
C MET A 60 -11.39 -30.64 -2.50
N ILE A 61 -12.11 -30.28 -3.56
CA ILE A 61 -12.92 -31.24 -4.35
C ILE A 61 -12.03 -32.35 -4.91
N GLU A 62 -10.88 -32.00 -5.47
CA GLU A 62 -9.95 -32.98 -6.03
C GLU A 62 -9.31 -33.87 -4.97
N ALA A 63 -9.01 -33.34 -3.79
CA ALA A 63 -8.56 -34.13 -2.64
C ALA A 63 -9.64 -35.13 -2.20
N CYS A 64 -10.91 -34.72 -2.13
CA CYS A 64 -12.03 -35.62 -1.83
C CYS A 64 -12.15 -36.73 -2.89
N ARG A 65 -12.05 -36.40 -4.19
CA ARG A 65 -12.09 -37.39 -5.28
C ARG A 65 -10.93 -38.39 -5.19
N THR A 66 -9.74 -37.90 -4.90
CA THR A 66 -8.54 -38.73 -4.73
C THR A 66 -8.71 -39.69 -3.55
N GLU A 67 -9.30 -39.23 -2.44
CA GLU A 67 -9.53 -40.06 -1.26
C GLU A 67 -10.65 -41.10 -1.50
N ILE A 68 -11.73 -40.74 -2.19
CA ILE A 68 -12.78 -41.70 -2.60
C ILE A 68 -12.18 -42.83 -3.43
N ALA A 69 -11.30 -42.52 -4.38
CA ALA A 69 -10.67 -43.53 -5.25
C ALA A 69 -9.74 -44.50 -4.50
N ARG A 70 -9.26 -44.10 -3.30
CA ARG A 70 -8.34 -44.90 -2.46
C ARG A 70 -9.04 -45.61 -1.31
N SER A 71 -10.17 -45.06 -0.85
CA SER A 71 -10.91 -45.60 0.29
C SER A 71 -11.56 -46.94 -0.03
N GLN A 72 -11.47 -47.86 0.92
CA GLN A 72 -12.17 -49.15 0.88
C GLN A 72 -13.45 -49.13 1.72
N ASP A 73 -13.71 -48.05 2.46
CA ASP A 73 -14.90 -47.90 3.30
C ASP A 73 -16.01 -47.15 2.52
N PRO A 74 -17.13 -47.82 2.20
CA PRO A 74 -18.26 -47.21 1.50
C PRO A 74 -18.88 -46.02 2.26
N LYS A 75 -18.81 -46.02 3.59
CA LYS A 75 -19.36 -44.92 4.40
C LYS A 75 -18.52 -43.65 4.22
N VAL A 76 -17.21 -43.78 4.27
CA VAL A 76 -16.27 -42.66 4.00
C VAL A 76 -16.47 -42.15 2.57
N ALA A 77 -16.64 -43.04 1.60
CA ALA A 77 -16.88 -42.64 0.21
C ALA A 77 -18.18 -41.83 0.05
N LEU A 78 -19.26 -42.21 0.75
CA LEU A 78 -20.53 -41.47 0.75
C LEU A 78 -20.41 -40.11 1.43
N GLU A 79 -19.71 -40.01 2.56
CA GLU A 79 -19.46 -38.74 3.26
C GLU A 79 -18.64 -37.77 2.39
N LEU A 80 -17.61 -38.26 1.71
CA LEU A 80 -16.80 -37.46 0.79
C LEU A 80 -17.57 -37.04 -0.46
N ALA A 81 -18.48 -37.88 -0.98
CA ALA A 81 -19.35 -37.52 -2.10
C ALA A 81 -20.29 -36.38 -1.72
N ALA A 82 -20.91 -36.44 -0.54
CA ALA A 82 -21.75 -35.36 -0.02
C ALA A 82 -20.94 -34.06 0.21
N ALA A 83 -19.68 -34.17 0.65
CA ALA A 83 -18.79 -33.02 0.78
C ALA A 83 -18.47 -32.39 -0.59
N ILE A 84 -18.23 -33.21 -1.63
CA ILE A 84 -18.02 -32.72 -3.00
C ILE A 84 -19.23 -31.94 -3.51
N ASP A 85 -20.45 -32.43 -3.25
CA ASP A 85 -21.67 -31.75 -3.67
C ASP A 85 -21.77 -30.36 -3.02
N GLY A 86 -21.57 -30.27 -1.70
CA GLY A 86 -21.59 -28.99 -0.97
C GLY A 86 -20.49 -28.02 -1.42
N LEU A 87 -19.26 -28.51 -1.60
CA LEU A 87 -18.16 -27.70 -2.13
C LEU A 87 -18.40 -27.26 -3.58
N GLY A 88 -19.09 -28.09 -4.37
CA GLY A 88 -19.48 -27.80 -5.75
C GLY A 88 -20.51 -26.69 -5.86
N GLU A 89 -21.51 -26.69 -4.97
CA GLU A 89 -22.49 -25.60 -4.85
C GLU A 89 -21.81 -24.28 -4.50
N GLU A 90 -20.92 -24.29 -3.49
CA GLU A 90 -20.16 -23.11 -3.08
C GLU A 90 -19.23 -22.60 -4.20
N LEU A 91 -18.53 -23.53 -4.88
CA LEU A 91 -17.68 -23.20 -6.02
C LEU A 91 -18.48 -22.55 -7.15
N SER A 92 -19.62 -23.12 -7.52
CA SER A 92 -20.49 -22.55 -8.57
C SER A 92 -20.96 -21.15 -8.20
N SER A 93 -21.32 -20.92 -6.94
CA SER A 93 -21.76 -19.60 -6.46
C SER A 93 -20.64 -18.55 -6.56
N PHE A 94 -19.40 -18.91 -6.20
CA PHE A 94 -18.27 -18.00 -6.35
C PHE A 94 -17.86 -17.78 -7.81
N GLU A 95 -17.92 -18.81 -8.65
CA GLU A 95 -17.62 -18.67 -10.09
C GLU A 95 -18.64 -17.80 -10.81
N GLU A 96 -19.93 -17.88 -10.43
CA GLU A 96 -20.99 -17.04 -10.99
C GLU A 96 -20.83 -15.56 -10.60
N THR A 97 -20.41 -15.29 -9.36
CA THR A 97 -20.25 -13.93 -8.84
C THR A 97 -18.91 -13.29 -9.19
N LEU A 98 -17.87 -14.09 -9.49
CA LEU A 98 -16.52 -13.62 -9.76
C LEU A 98 -16.45 -12.53 -10.86
N PRO A 99 -17.08 -12.67 -12.05
CA PRO A 99 -16.98 -11.64 -13.08
C PRO A 99 -17.47 -10.27 -12.61
N LEU A 100 -18.55 -10.22 -11.82
CA LEU A 100 -19.10 -8.99 -11.27
C LEU A 100 -18.17 -8.40 -10.21
N GLU A 101 -17.67 -9.22 -9.30
CA GLU A 101 -16.70 -8.77 -8.29
C GLU A 101 -15.45 -8.17 -8.94
N ARG A 102 -14.92 -8.81 -9.99
CA ARG A 102 -13.73 -8.34 -10.71
C ARG A 102 -13.98 -7.05 -11.49
N ALA A 103 -15.15 -6.91 -12.12
CA ALA A 103 -15.53 -5.67 -12.77
C ALA A 103 -15.60 -4.51 -11.75
N PHE A 104 -16.24 -4.74 -10.60
CA PHE A 104 -16.31 -3.75 -9.52
C PHE A 104 -14.93 -3.35 -9.00
N ARG A 105 -13.99 -4.29 -8.84
CA ARG A 105 -12.60 -3.97 -8.44
C ARG A 105 -11.84 -3.23 -9.54
N ALA A 106 -12.10 -3.52 -10.81
CA ALA A 106 -11.53 -2.77 -11.93
C ALA A 106 -11.99 -1.31 -11.90
N ASP A 107 -13.29 -1.05 -11.68
CA ASP A 107 -13.82 0.32 -11.57
C ASP A 107 -13.19 1.07 -10.38
N GLN A 108 -13.02 0.41 -9.24
CA GLN A 108 -12.35 0.99 -8.07
C GLN A 108 -10.89 1.37 -8.36
N ARG A 109 -10.17 0.48 -9.05
CA ARG A 109 -8.79 0.72 -9.46
C ARG A 109 -8.72 1.89 -10.43
N ASP A 110 -9.59 1.96 -11.42
CA ASP A 110 -9.58 3.02 -12.43
C ASP A 110 -9.86 4.39 -11.79
N HIS A 111 -10.80 4.46 -10.84
CA HIS A 111 -11.04 5.67 -10.06
C HIS A 111 -9.84 6.07 -9.20
N ALA A 112 -9.16 5.10 -8.58
CA ALA A 112 -7.95 5.37 -7.81
C ALA A 112 -6.78 5.83 -8.71
N VAL A 113 -6.62 5.25 -9.90
CA VAL A 113 -5.63 5.68 -10.90
C VAL A 113 -5.85 7.14 -11.29
N ALA A 114 -7.09 7.52 -11.62
CA ALA A 114 -7.41 8.91 -11.96
C ALA A 114 -7.04 9.89 -10.82
N ARG A 115 -7.24 9.48 -9.57
CA ARG A 115 -6.85 10.28 -8.39
C ARG A 115 -5.34 10.39 -8.22
N ILE A 116 -4.58 9.31 -8.46
CA ILE A 116 -3.11 9.33 -8.45
C ILE A 116 -2.62 10.28 -9.54
N GLU A 117 -3.12 10.16 -10.77
CA GLU A 117 -2.71 11.00 -11.89
C GLU A 117 -3.00 12.49 -11.62
N ALA A 118 -4.17 12.80 -11.06
CA ALA A 118 -4.50 14.16 -10.65
C ALA A 118 -3.55 14.69 -9.56
N ALA A 119 -3.25 13.88 -8.53
CA ALA A 119 -2.30 14.24 -7.49
C ALA A 119 -0.89 14.47 -8.04
N GLN A 120 -0.40 13.55 -8.88
CA GLN A 120 0.90 13.67 -9.55
C GLN A 120 0.96 14.88 -10.48
N SER A 121 -0.14 15.24 -11.13
CA SER A 121 -0.22 16.48 -11.92
C SER A 121 -0.01 17.71 -11.05
N ARG A 122 -0.67 17.78 -9.89
CA ARG A 122 -0.48 18.89 -8.93
C ARG A 122 0.95 18.95 -8.40
N LEU A 123 1.57 17.81 -8.11
CA LEU A 123 2.97 17.74 -7.67
C LEU A 123 3.94 18.22 -8.76
N ARG A 124 3.71 17.87 -10.02
CA ARG A 124 4.50 18.39 -11.15
C ARG A 124 4.38 19.90 -11.27
N THR A 125 3.16 20.44 -11.23
CA THR A 125 2.93 21.89 -11.24
C THR A 125 3.60 22.58 -10.05
N PHE A 126 3.58 21.96 -8.87
CA PHE A 126 4.28 22.47 -7.69
C PHE A 126 5.78 22.62 -7.93
N ILE A 127 6.43 21.61 -8.53
CA ILE A 127 7.87 21.63 -8.82
C ILE A 127 8.20 22.71 -9.86
N GLU A 128 7.43 22.79 -10.95
CA GLU A 128 7.67 23.69 -12.08
C GLU A 128 7.49 25.19 -11.73
N THR A 129 6.67 25.49 -10.72
CA THR A 129 6.38 26.88 -10.37
C THR A 129 7.48 27.47 -9.46
N VAL A 130 8.43 28.16 -10.08
CA VAL A 130 9.53 28.86 -9.39
C VAL A 130 9.02 30.16 -8.73
N GLY A 131 9.40 30.40 -7.46
CA GLY A 131 9.08 31.66 -6.74
C GLY A 131 7.71 31.69 -6.05
N MET A 132 7.11 30.53 -5.79
CA MET A 132 5.80 30.39 -5.17
C MET A 132 5.81 30.76 -3.66
N GLN A 133 4.69 31.34 -3.20
CA GLN A 133 4.48 31.87 -1.84
C GLN A 133 4.63 30.79 -0.74
N PRO A 134 4.92 31.18 0.53
CA PRO A 134 5.10 30.24 1.65
C PRO A 134 3.86 29.42 2.04
N ASP A 135 2.70 29.68 1.46
CA ASP A 135 1.42 29.05 1.84
C ASP A 135 1.15 27.68 1.16
N LEU A 136 2.17 27.06 0.55
CA LEU A 136 1.98 25.85 -0.27
C LEU A 136 2.49 24.54 0.34
N PHE A 137 3.35 24.65 1.34
CA PHE A 137 3.96 23.55 2.07
C PHE A 137 4.24 24.03 3.50
N ASP A 138 4.40 23.08 4.42
CA ASP A 138 4.70 23.39 5.82
C ASP A 138 5.94 24.31 5.92
N PRO A 139 5.85 25.46 6.62
CA PRO A 139 7.00 26.35 6.87
C PRO A 139 8.19 25.68 7.56
N ALA A 140 8.00 24.51 8.18
CA ALA A 140 9.07 23.69 8.73
C ALA A 140 9.98 23.07 7.65
N LEU A 141 9.55 23.07 6.39
CA LEU A 141 10.32 22.57 5.24
C LEU A 141 10.96 23.71 4.47
N THR A 142 12.20 23.51 4.01
CA THR A 142 12.74 24.37 2.96
C THR A 142 12.08 24.06 1.61
N ARG A 143 12.18 24.99 0.66
CA ARG A 143 11.66 24.75 -0.69
C ARG A 143 12.35 23.55 -1.36
N GLU A 144 13.65 23.40 -1.15
CA GLU A 144 14.42 22.26 -1.65
C GLU A 144 13.88 20.94 -1.09
N GLU A 145 13.62 20.88 0.22
CA GLU A 145 13.05 19.69 0.87
C GLU A 145 11.64 19.37 0.36
N ALA A 146 10.81 20.39 0.16
CA ALA A 146 9.47 20.24 -0.40
C ALA A 146 9.50 19.72 -1.85
N VAL A 147 10.47 20.17 -2.66
CA VAL A 147 10.68 19.67 -4.02
C VAL A 147 11.20 18.24 -4.02
N GLU A 148 12.14 17.90 -3.15
CA GLU A 148 12.63 16.53 -3.00
C GLU A 148 11.50 15.56 -2.62
N LEU A 149 10.61 15.98 -1.71
CA LEU A 149 9.41 15.20 -1.33
C LEU A 149 8.49 14.98 -2.54
N ALA A 150 8.19 16.04 -3.29
CA ALA A 150 7.35 15.94 -4.48
C ALA A 150 7.99 15.04 -5.55
N MET A 151 9.31 15.12 -5.76
CA MET A 151 10.02 14.25 -6.70
C MET A 151 10.00 12.79 -6.27
N ALA A 152 10.21 12.50 -4.98
CA ALA A 152 10.12 11.13 -4.46
C ALA A 152 8.71 10.54 -4.69
N ALA A 153 7.67 11.37 -4.58
CA ALA A 153 6.30 10.93 -4.82
C ALA A 153 5.97 10.67 -6.30
N LEU A 154 6.72 11.30 -7.21
CA LEU A 154 6.59 11.13 -8.65
C LEU A 154 7.44 9.98 -9.20
N GLU A 155 8.29 9.35 -8.37
CA GLU A 155 9.19 8.28 -8.79
C GLU A 155 8.45 7.05 -9.34
N ARG A 156 7.23 6.79 -8.86
CA ARG A 156 6.43 5.62 -9.26
C ARG A 156 5.23 6.02 -10.10
N SER A 157 5.09 5.37 -11.26
CA SER A 157 3.89 5.48 -12.08
C SER A 157 2.70 4.72 -11.47
N PRO A 158 1.45 5.06 -11.84
CA PRO A 158 0.28 4.30 -11.40
C PRO A 158 0.38 2.79 -11.68
N ALA A 159 0.91 2.41 -12.85
CA ALA A 159 1.13 1.02 -13.22
C ALA A 159 2.12 0.29 -12.27
N GLN A 160 3.19 0.98 -11.84
CA GLN A 160 4.13 0.42 -10.88
C GLN A 160 3.51 0.26 -9.48
N ILE A 161 2.60 1.16 -9.08
CA ILE A 161 1.86 1.06 -7.82
C ILE A 161 0.93 -0.15 -7.86
N ILE A 162 0.17 -0.35 -8.95
CA ILE A 162 -0.69 -1.52 -9.16
C ILE A 162 0.12 -2.81 -9.11
N ALA A 163 1.22 -2.89 -9.86
CA ALA A 163 2.06 -4.08 -9.88
C ALA A 163 2.70 -4.39 -8.52
N ALA A 164 3.06 -3.37 -7.73
CA ALA A 164 3.56 -3.56 -6.37
C ALA A 164 2.46 -4.08 -5.44
N ALA A 165 1.27 -3.46 -5.48
CA ALA A 165 0.11 -3.88 -4.70
C ALA A 165 -0.28 -5.34 -5.00
N ARG A 166 -0.29 -5.74 -6.27
CA ARG A 166 -0.59 -7.11 -6.69
C ARG A 166 0.42 -8.11 -6.13
N ARG A 167 1.71 -7.86 -6.29
CA ARG A 167 2.78 -8.74 -5.78
C ARG A 167 2.74 -8.86 -4.26
N GLU A 168 2.44 -7.76 -3.58
CA GLU A 168 2.28 -7.75 -2.12
C GLU A 168 1.07 -8.58 -1.68
N ALA A 169 -0.07 -8.47 -2.37
CA ALA A 169 -1.25 -9.30 -2.13
C ALA A 169 -0.97 -10.79 -2.36
N GLU A 170 -0.31 -11.14 -3.47
CA GLU A 170 0.08 -12.52 -3.79
C GLU A 170 1.04 -13.10 -2.75
N ALA A 171 2.03 -12.32 -2.31
CA ALA A 171 2.96 -12.74 -1.27
C ALA A 171 2.24 -13.01 0.06
N ARG A 172 1.32 -12.12 0.48
CA ARG A 172 0.50 -12.34 1.68
C ARG A 172 -0.36 -13.59 1.55
N GLN A 173 -0.99 -13.79 0.40
CA GLN A 173 -1.82 -14.97 0.17
C GLN A 173 -1.02 -16.27 0.23
N ALA A 174 0.22 -16.26 -0.26
CA ALA A 174 1.12 -17.40 -0.24
C ALA A 174 1.83 -17.60 1.11
N GLY A 175 1.66 -16.71 2.09
CA GLY A 175 2.46 -16.70 3.32
C GLY A 175 3.95 -16.43 3.07
N ALA A 176 4.29 -15.84 1.92
CA ALA A 176 5.65 -15.55 1.50
C ALA A 176 6.12 -14.16 2.01
N PRO A 177 7.43 -13.92 2.10
CA PRO A 177 7.96 -12.59 2.40
C PRO A 177 7.43 -11.54 1.41
N ILE A 178 7.03 -10.38 1.93
CA ILE A 178 6.56 -9.27 1.09
C ILE A 178 7.74 -8.75 0.25
N PRO A 179 7.61 -8.69 -1.09
CA PRO A 179 8.70 -8.25 -1.94
C PRO A 179 9.02 -6.78 -1.69
N MET A 180 10.27 -6.52 -1.29
CA MET A 180 10.79 -5.17 -1.16
C MET A 180 11.11 -4.64 -2.57
N PRO A 181 10.58 -3.49 -3.01
CA PRO A 181 11.02 -2.86 -4.24
C PRO A 181 12.51 -2.49 -4.14
N GLU A 182 13.30 -2.90 -5.13
CA GLU A 182 14.72 -2.57 -5.20
C GLU A 182 14.91 -1.04 -5.29
N GLY A 183 15.78 -0.49 -4.45
CA GLY A 183 16.30 0.87 -4.59
C GLY A 183 15.45 2.02 -4.03
N SER A 184 14.24 1.78 -3.52
CA SER A 184 13.41 2.86 -2.93
C SER A 184 13.15 2.59 -1.43
N PRO A 185 13.52 3.50 -0.52
CA PRO A 185 13.25 3.37 0.92
C PRO A 185 11.76 3.57 1.27
N PHE A 186 10.88 3.66 0.27
CA PHE A 186 9.52 4.13 0.45
C PHE A 186 8.46 3.21 -0.19
N HIS A 187 7.34 3.00 0.53
CA HIS A 187 6.25 2.12 0.11
C HIS A 187 4.90 2.84 0.19
N PHE A 188 4.41 3.34 -0.94
CA PHE A 188 3.07 3.94 -1.05
C PHE A 188 1.91 3.00 -0.66
N THR A 189 2.14 1.69 -0.62
CA THR A 189 1.13 0.67 -0.26
C THR A 189 1.00 0.45 1.25
N GLN A 190 1.92 0.96 2.05
CA GLN A 190 1.90 0.82 3.50
C GLN A 190 1.26 2.04 4.19
N PRO A 191 0.64 1.88 5.37
CA PRO A 191 0.05 2.98 6.14
C PRO A 191 1.08 4.05 6.59
N GLU A 192 2.36 3.73 6.45
CA GLU A 192 3.52 4.59 6.61
C GLU A 192 3.60 5.58 5.44
N GLY A 193 2.64 6.50 5.39
CA GLY A 193 2.48 7.46 4.30
C GLY A 193 3.66 8.42 4.14
N TRP A 194 3.46 9.47 3.34
CA TRP A 194 4.43 10.56 3.15
C TRP A 194 4.98 11.15 4.47
N MET A 195 4.23 11.06 5.57
CA MET A 195 4.68 11.42 6.92
C MET A 195 5.83 10.55 7.44
N ALA A 196 5.87 9.25 7.13
CA ALA A 196 6.98 8.37 7.50
C ALA A 196 8.23 8.67 6.69
N TRP A 197 8.07 8.97 5.40
CA TRP A 197 9.17 9.50 4.58
C TRP A 197 9.70 10.82 5.14
N LEU A 198 8.79 11.74 5.49
CA LEU A 198 9.14 13.03 6.07
C LEU A 198 9.88 12.86 7.40
N ALA A 199 9.37 12.01 8.28
CA ALA A 199 9.99 11.68 9.55
C ALA A 199 11.39 11.06 9.38
N ALA A 200 11.56 10.11 8.46
CA ALA A 200 12.84 9.48 8.18
C ALA A 200 13.89 10.48 7.67
N ARG A 201 13.51 11.36 6.74
CA ARG A 201 14.39 12.41 6.21
C ARG A 201 14.76 13.46 7.26
N ILE A 202 13.81 13.84 8.10
CA ILE A 202 14.07 14.78 9.19
C ILE A 202 14.97 14.15 10.26
N ALA A 203 14.75 12.87 10.60
CA ALA A 203 15.63 12.14 11.50
C ALA A 203 17.06 12.04 10.94
N GLU A 204 17.23 11.78 9.63
CA GLU A 204 18.53 11.83 8.97
C GLU A 204 19.19 13.21 9.09
N ARG A 205 18.43 14.30 8.91
CA ARG A 205 18.92 15.68 9.02
C ARG A 205 19.36 16.02 10.44
N VAL A 206 18.53 15.70 11.44
CA VAL A 206 18.85 15.92 12.87
C VAL A 206 20.07 15.08 13.26
N GLY A 207 20.13 13.82 12.82
CA GLY A 207 21.27 12.94 13.05
C GLY A 207 22.58 13.47 12.44
N ARG A 208 22.52 14.06 11.23
CA ARG A 208 23.68 14.73 10.60
C ARG A 208 24.08 16.04 11.31
N GLY A 209 23.11 16.80 11.85
CA GLY A 209 23.37 18.00 12.64
C GLY A 209 24.03 17.68 14.00
N MET A 210 23.68 16.55 14.60
CA MET A 210 24.28 16.07 15.86
C MET A 210 25.72 15.56 15.69
N THR A 211 26.04 14.92 14.56
CA THR A 211 27.41 14.47 14.26
C THR A 211 28.32 15.59 13.79
N ALA A 212 27.76 16.73 13.37
CA ALA A 212 28.50 17.92 12.92
C ALA A 212 28.78 18.95 14.04
N SER A 213 28.33 18.72 15.28
CA SER A 213 28.71 19.56 16.42
C SER A 213 30.13 19.21 16.87
N PRO A 214 31.15 20.08 16.67
CA PRO A 214 32.44 19.86 17.27
C PRO A 214 32.28 20.04 18.78
N SER A 215 32.80 19.09 19.55
CA SER A 215 33.08 19.29 20.97
C SER A 215 33.96 20.54 21.11
N GLN A 216 33.35 21.67 21.48
CA GLN A 216 34.12 22.81 21.98
C GLN A 216 34.46 22.50 23.43
N GLY A 217 35.71 22.08 23.63
CA GLY A 217 36.41 22.18 24.91
C GLY A 217 36.92 23.59 25.15
#